data_AF-A0A0J9XWY6-F1
#
_entry.id   AF-A0A0J9XWY6-F1
#
_cell.length_a   1.000
_cell.length_b   1.000
_cell.length_c   1.000
_cell.angle_alpha   90.00
_cell.angle_beta   90.00
_cell.angle_gamma   90.00
#
_symmetry.space_group_name_H-M   'P 1'
#
loop_
_entity.id
_entity.type
_entity.pdbx_description
1 polymer ?
#
loop_
_entity_poly.entity_id
_entity_poly.type
_entity_poly.pdbx_seq_one_letter_code
_entity_poly.pdbx_strand_id
1 'polypeptide(L)'
;MEFKGGWEQYTEDYCFIQNTYWVHFDDPVPEDVNDRHGAEIGYYQWVPIMLVLQALMFFIPEWIWKTLNKQSGLDLDTIVKGAKSLRSSKCNERKKELEKLASFVEECLEFDTPRHQKRFFCFNYGYSLGSYVTLLYLLMKSLFLINIFSQFIILNNFLGTSHSLWGFQMLLDLWQGREWLDSGVFPRVTMCDFKVRRLANIHRYSVQCVLMINMFNEKIYLFIWFWFLFVAASTLLNFVYFIYNTILASNRERTARLLLLHIKLDDTPMDQAILRRFVHKALRPDGILLLRFVDMYAGGMMARDLCGQLFADFYREQYHRAIGSHTTKSSSPGPDDGFTETQYDPEKLHGPLMQPDAFTRMVKGKAS
;
A
#
# COMPACT_ATOMS: atom_id res chain seq x y z
N MET A 1 12.11 -60.74 3.38
CA MET A 1 11.96 -59.51 2.58
C MET A 1 11.80 -59.93 1.13
N GLU A 2 10.64 -59.66 0.52
CA GLU A 2 10.35 -60.09 -0.86
C GLU A 2 11.13 -59.30 -1.94
N PHE A 3 11.68 -58.13 -1.59
CA PHE A 3 12.48 -57.30 -2.49
C PHE A 3 13.98 -57.37 -2.15
N LYS A 4 14.83 -57.43 -3.19
CA LYS A 4 16.29 -57.25 -3.07
C LYS A 4 16.60 -55.74 -3.02
N GLY A 5 17.69 -55.33 -2.37
CA GLY A 5 17.99 -53.89 -2.13
C GLY A 5 17.95 -52.97 -3.36
N GLY A 6 18.33 -53.44 -4.56
CA GLY A 6 18.20 -52.63 -5.77
C GLY A 6 16.74 -52.34 -6.19
N TRP A 7 15.80 -53.25 -5.87
CA TRP A 7 14.37 -53.02 -6.08
C TRP A 7 13.76 -52.10 -5.03
N GLU A 8 14.27 -52.12 -3.80
CA GLU A 8 13.87 -51.19 -2.74
C GLU A 8 14.15 -49.75 -3.14
N GLN A 9 15.38 -49.46 -3.59
CA GLN A 9 15.77 -48.14 -4.03
C GLN A 9 14.97 -47.66 -5.26
N TYR A 10 14.70 -48.56 -6.21
CA TYR A 10 13.82 -48.25 -7.35
C TYR A 10 12.40 -47.90 -6.89
N THR A 11 11.84 -48.68 -5.96
CA THR A 11 10.49 -48.44 -5.43
C THR A 11 10.43 -47.12 -4.66
N GLU A 12 11.44 -46.80 -3.86
CA GLU A 12 11.54 -45.50 -3.15
C GLU A 12 11.54 -44.33 -4.14
N ASP A 13 12.42 -44.35 -5.14
CA ASP A 13 12.52 -43.27 -6.14
C ASP A 13 11.24 -43.16 -6.98
N TYR A 14 10.68 -44.30 -7.41
CA TYR A 14 9.45 -44.33 -8.20
C TYR A 14 8.27 -43.74 -7.43
N CYS A 15 8.09 -44.15 -6.17
CA CYS A 15 7.00 -43.67 -5.33
C CYS A 15 7.18 -42.22 -4.86
N PHE A 16 8.40 -41.71 -4.86
CA PHE A 16 8.66 -40.29 -4.61
C PHE A 16 8.26 -39.41 -5.81
N ILE A 17 8.46 -39.90 -7.04
CA ILE A 17 8.18 -39.15 -8.28
C ILE A 17 6.72 -39.31 -8.72
N GLN A 18 6.08 -40.45 -8.45
CA GLN A 18 4.69 -40.70 -8.83
C GLN A 18 3.72 -40.21 -7.77
N ASN A 19 2.47 -39.96 -8.19
CA ASN A 19 1.41 -39.64 -7.25
C ASN A 19 1.16 -40.84 -6.32
N THR A 20 0.88 -40.53 -5.06
CA THR A 20 0.44 -41.52 -4.06
C THR A 20 -0.99 -41.20 -3.66
N TYR A 21 -1.77 -42.20 -3.26
CA TYR A 21 -3.13 -42.02 -2.79
C TYR A 21 -3.23 -42.29 -1.29
N TRP A 22 -4.23 -41.68 -0.65
CA TRP A 22 -4.50 -41.91 0.77
C TRP A 22 -5.72 -42.81 0.95
N VAL A 23 -5.62 -43.75 1.89
CA VAL A 23 -6.70 -44.64 2.33
C VAL A 23 -6.63 -44.67 3.86
N HIS A 24 -7.79 -44.65 4.51
CA HIS A 24 -7.86 -44.83 5.95
C HIS A 24 -7.33 -46.21 6.35
N PHE A 25 -6.73 -46.33 7.53
CA PHE A 25 -6.05 -47.58 7.92
C PHE A 25 -7.01 -48.77 8.09
N ASP A 26 -8.25 -48.48 8.52
CA ASP A 26 -9.30 -49.49 8.70
C ASP A 26 -10.01 -49.88 7.40
N ASP A 27 -9.84 -49.10 6.33
CA ASP A 27 -10.49 -49.33 5.06
C ASP A 27 -9.64 -50.25 4.16
N PRO A 28 -10.24 -51.23 3.47
CA PRO A 28 -9.51 -52.05 2.51
C PRO A 28 -9.05 -51.20 1.33
N VAL A 29 -7.84 -51.50 0.81
CA VAL A 29 -7.35 -50.83 -0.40
C VAL A 29 -8.31 -51.13 -1.57
N PRO A 30 -8.90 -50.11 -2.23
CA PRO A 30 -9.89 -50.31 -3.28
C PRO A 30 -9.36 -51.22 -4.39
N GLU A 31 -10.15 -52.19 -4.86
CA GLU A 31 -9.71 -53.07 -5.96
C GLU A 31 -9.68 -52.31 -7.29
N ASP A 32 -10.69 -51.45 -7.49
CA ASP A 32 -10.86 -50.65 -8.68
C ASP A 32 -9.77 -49.59 -8.85
N VAL A 33 -9.23 -49.54 -10.05
CA VAL A 33 -8.13 -48.64 -10.41
C VAL A 33 -8.60 -47.19 -10.45
N ASN A 34 -9.85 -46.94 -10.83
CA ASN A 34 -10.40 -45.59 -10.94
C ASN A 34 -10.55 -44.92 -9.56
N ASP A 35 -10.96 -45.68 -8.56
CA ASP A 35 -11.13 -45.18 -7.18
C ASP A 35 -9.78 -44.80 -6.57
N ARG A 36 -8.73 -45.57 -6.87
CA ARG A 36 -7.35 -45.23 -6.46
C ARG A 36 -6.88 -43.92 -7.09
N HIS A 37 -7.11 -43.72 -8.39
CA HIS A 37 -6.75 -42.47 -9.07
C HIS A 37 -7.54 -41.27 -8.54
N GLY A 38 -8.80 -41.46 -8.15
CA GLY A 38 -9.62 -40.40 -7.55
C GLY A 38 -9.11 -39.94 -6.17
N ALA A 39 -8.43 -40.82 -5.44
CA ALA A 39 -7.82 -40.54 -4.14
C ALA A 39 -6.34 -40.12 -4.20
N GLU A 40 -5.78 -39.93 -5.41
CA GLU A 40 -4.39 -39.51 -5.59
C GLU A 40 -4.14 -38.09 -5.10
N ILE A 41 -2.99 -37.91 -4.46
CA ILE A 41 -2.53 -36.65 -3.90
C ILE A 41 -1.26 -36.21 -4.63
N GLY A 42 -1.42 -35.30 -5.58
CA GLY A 42 -0.32 -34.78 -6.41
C GLY A 42 0.16 -33.36 -6.06
N TYR A 43 -0.48 -32.68 -5.10
CA TYR A 43 -0.19 -31.25 -4.87
C TYR A 43 1.20 -30.99 -4.30
N TYR A 44 1.82 -31.96 -3.61
CA TYR A 44 3.12 -31.82 -2.95
C TYR A 44 4.25 -31.41 -3.88
N GLN A 45 4.24 -31.95 -5.10
CA GLN A 45 5.23 -31.63 -6.13
C GLN A 45 5.18 -30.15 -6.53
N TRP A 46 4.01 -29.54 -6.39
CA TRP A 46 3.75 -28.15 -6.75
C TRP A 46 3.91 -27.17 -5.59
N VAL A 47 4.07 -27.64 -4.35
CA VAL A 47 4.20 -26.78 -3.16
C VAL A 47 5.29 -25.71 -3.33
N PRO A 48 6.54 -26.04 -3.71
CA PRO A 48 7.59 -25.01 -3.84
C PRO A 48 7.28 -24.00 -4.95
N ILE A 49 6.73 -24.47 -6.07
CA ILE A 49 6.37 -23.63 -7.21
C ILE A 49 5.25 -22.66 -6.83
N MET A 50 4.24 -23.14 -6.09
CA MET A 50 3.17 -22.31 -5.59
C MET A 50 3.68 -21.25 -4.62
N LEU A 51 4.54 -21.60 -3.66
CA LEU A 51 5.12 -20.63 -2.73
C LEU A 51 5.91 -19.52 -3.46
N VAL A 52 6.67 -19.87 -4.51
CA VAL A 52 7.36 -18.88 -5.35
C VAL A 52 6.37 -18.00 -6.09
N LEU A 53 5.32 -18.58 -6.69
CA LEU A 53 4.28 -17.81 -7.38
C LEU A 53 3.58 -16.83 -6.41
N GLN A 54 3.24 -17.28 -5.21
CA GLN A 54 2.63 -16.44 -4.18
C GLN A 54 3.57 -15.28 -3.79
N ALA A 55 4.87 -15.54 -3.60
CA ALA A 55 5.86 -14.50 -3.34
C ALA A 55 5.96 -13.47 -4.48
N LEU A 56 5.94 -13.93 -5.73
CA LEU A 56 5.92 -13.04 -6.91
C LEU A 56 4.66 -12.18 -6.96
N MET A 57 3.50 -12.73 -6.61
CA MET A 57 2.25 -11.97 -6.56
C MET A 57 2.29 -10.84 -5.53
N PHE A 58 2.96 -11.02 -4.38
CA PHE A 58 3.20 -9.94 -3.42
C PHE A 58 4.15 -8.85 -3.93
N PHE A 59 5.04 -9.16 -4.87
CA PHE A 59 5.97 -8.19 -5.44
C PHE A 59 5.31 -7.29 -6.50
N ILE A 60 4.31 -7.78 -7.22
CA ILE A 60 3.66 -7.08 -8.34
C ILE A 60 3.14 -5.68 -7.96
N PRO A 61 2.38 -5.47 -6.86
CA PRO A 61 1.85 -4.14 -6.53
C PRO A 61 2.93 -3.09 -6.28
N GLU A 62 4.05 -3.49 -5.65
CA GLU A 62 5.19 -2.59 -5.41
C GLU A 62 5.89 -2.23 -6.73
N TRP A 63 6.08 -3.20 -7.61
CA TRP A 63 6.68 -2.98 -8.92
C TRP A 63 5.84 -2.03 -9.79
N ILE A 64 4.50 -2.19 -9.79
CA ILE A 64 3.55 -1.29 -10.46
C ILE A 64 3.70 0.14 -9.92
N TRP A 65 3.71 0.30 -8.59
CA TRP A 65 3.86 1.61 -7.96
C TRP A 65 5.17 2.29 -8.35
N LYS A 66 6.31 1.59 -8.23
CA LYS A 66 7.63 2.17 -8.56
C LYS A 66 7.73 2.57 -10.03
N THR A 67 7.15 1.79 -10.92
CA THR A 67 7.20 2.04 -12.37
C THR A 67 6.35 3.26 -12.74
N LEU A 68 5.11 3.31 -12.24
CA LEU A 68 4.18 4.40 -12.53
C LEU A 68 4.55 5.71 -11.82
N ASN A 69 5.12 5.64 -10.60
CA ASN A 69 5.59 6.83 -9.89
C ASN A 69 6.83 7.48 -10.55
N LYS A 70 7.63 6.71 -11.29
CA LYS A 70 8.72 7.29 -12.11
C LYS A 70 8.19 8.03 -13.35
N GLN A 71 7.03 7.62 -13.84
CA GLN A 71 6.36 8.27 -14.97
C GLN A 71 5.53 9.47 -14.55
N SER A 72 5.15 9.57 -13.26
CA SER A 72 4.59 10.81 -12.74
C SER A 72 5.66 11.89 -12.72
N GLY A 73 5.34 13.08 -13.22
CA GLY A 73 6.22 14.27 -13.17
C GLY A 73 6.54 14.77 -11.76
N LEU A 74 6.13 14.04 -10.71
CA LEU A 74 6.40 14.30 -9.30
C LEU A 74 7.19 13.11 -8.75
N ASP A 75 8.52 13.20 -8.81
CA ASP A 75 9.40 12.15 -8.29
C ASP A 75 9.57 12.26 -6.77
N LEU A 76 8.67 11.56 -6.06
CA LEU A 76 8.68 11.45 -4.60
C LEU A 76 10.03 10.98 -4.04
N ASP A 77 10.73 10.09 -4.74
CA ASP A 77 12.00 9.52 -4.25
C ASP A 77 13.10 10.60 -4.22
N THR A 78 13.19 11.41 -5.28
CA THR A 78 14.12 12.54 -5.33
C THR A 78 13.81 13.59 -4.25
N ILE A 79 12.54 13.91 -4.01
CA ILE A 79 12.13 14.90 -3.00
C ILE A 79 12.44 14.40 -1.59
N VAL A 80 12.15 13.12 -1.29
CA VAL A 80 12.46 12.51 0.00
C VAL A 80 13.97 12.40 0.22
N LYS A 81 14.75 12.04 -0.82
CA LYS A 81 16.22 12.02 -0.75
C LYS A 81 16.79 13.40 -0.50
N GLY A 82 16.26 14.44 -1.16
CA GLY A 82 16.59 15.84 -0.91
C GLY A 82 16.29 16.21 0.54
N ALA A 83 15.07 15.96 1.02
CA ALA A 83 14.71 16.25 2.41
C ALA A 83 15.59 15.51 3.43
N LYS A 84 16.02 14.28 3.12
CA LYS A 84 16.93 13.49 3.96
C LYS A 84 18.36 14.05 3.95
N SER A 85 18.87 14.53 2.82
CA SER A 85 20.21 15.13 2.75
C SER A 85 20.29 16.44 3.53
N LEU A 86 19.23 17.26 3.49
CA LEU A 86 19.13 18.51 4.25
C LEU A 86 19.31 18.34 5.76
N ARG A 87 18.94 17.17 6.30
CA ARG A 87 19.13 16.86 7.72
C ARG A 87 20.61 16.78 8.12
N SER A 88 21.49 16.44 7.17
CA SER A 88 22.94 16.34 7.40
C SER A 88 23.69 17.67 7.18
N SER A 89 23.05 18.66 6.56
CA SER A 89 23.66 19.94 6.17
C SER A 89 23.78 20.92 7.34
N LYS A 90 24.76 21.83 7.27
CA LYS A 90 24.96 22.90 8.29
C LYS A 90 23.79 23.87 8.32
N CYS A 91 23.55 24.49 9.48
CA CYS A 91 22.34 25.28 9.75
C CYS A 91 22.07 26.45 8.76
N ASN A 92 23.13 27.10 8.25
CA ASN A 92 22.99 28.24 7.32
C ASN A 92 22.78 27.80 5.87
N GLU A 93 23.43 26.70 5.46
CA GLU A 93 23.24 26.07 4.14
C GLU A 93 21.86 25.39 4.06
N ARG A 94 21.41 24.79 5.17
CA ARG A 94 20.11 24.12 5.28
C ARG A 94 18.94 25.01 4.86
N LYS A 95 18.95 26.30 5.22
CA LYS A 95 17.87 27.23 4.84
C LYS A 95 17.82 27.46 3.33
N LYS A 96 18.97 27.68 2.70
CA LYS A 96 19.07 27.87 1.25
C LYS A 96 18.69 26.62 0.47
N GLU A 97 19.12 25.45 0.93
CA GLU A 97 18.75 24.18 0.31
C GLU A 97 17.28 23.84 0.55
N LEU A 98 16.69 24.26 1.67
CA LEU A 98 15.26 24.13 1.94
C LEU A 98 14.43 25.02 1.01
N GLU A 99 14.85 26.27 0.80
CA GLU A 99 14.22 27.18 -0.17
C GLU A 99 14.26 26.59 -1.58
N LYS A 100 15.41 26.08 -2.03
CA LYS A 100 15.52 25.40 -3.33
C LYS A 100 14.60 24.17 -3.44
N LEU A 101 14.55 23.35 -2.40
CA LEU A 101 13.68 22.17 -2.36
C LEU A 101 12.21 22.56 -2.37
N ALA A 102 11.83 23.62 -1.65
CA ALA A 102 10.48 24.16 -1.65
C ALA A 102 10.11 24.64 -3.06
N SER A 103 10.92 25.49 -3.69
CA SER A 103 10.67 25.97 -5.07
C SER A 103 10.55 24.82 -6.08
N PHE A 104 11.37 23.78 -5.95
CA PHE A 104 11.25 22.57 -6.78
C PHE A 104 9.90 21.86 -6.57
N VAL A 105 9.45 21.74 -5.32
CA VAL A 105 8.15 21.14 -4.99
C VAL A 105 7.00 22.00 -5.52
N GLU A 106 7.09 23.32 -5.47
CA GLU A 106 6.09 24.25 -6.01
C GLU A 106 5.97 24.12 -7.53
N GLU A 107 7.10 24.02 -8.23
CA GLU A 107 7.14 23.78 -9.67
C GLU A 107 6.51 22.43 -10.02
N CYS A 108 6.85 21.37 -9.28
CA CYS A 108 6.25 20.04 -9.47
C CYS A 108 4.75 20.00 -9.16
N LEU A 109 4.26 20.82 -8.23
CA LEU A 109 2.84 20.90 -7.87
C LEU A 109 2.05 21.89 -8.74
N GLU A 110 2.73 22.67 -9.59
CA GLU A 110 2.18 23.68 -10.48
C GLU A 110 1.15 24.61 -9.79
N PHE A 111 1.59 25.40 -8.81
CA PHE A 111 0.69 26.32 -8.09
C PHE A 111 -0.04 27.33 -8.99
N ASP A 112 0.50 27.61 -10.19
CA ASP A 112 0.09 28.73 -11.04
C ASP A 112 -0.77 28.42 -12.28
N THR A 113 -1.05 27.16 -12.61
CA THR A 113 -1.86 26.86 -13.81
C THR A 113 -3.37 26.82 -13.50
N PRO A 114 -4.19 27.75 -14.03
CA PRO A 114 -5.64 27.66 -13.92
C PRO A 114 -6.13 26.49 -14.78
N ARG A 115 -6.67 25.45 -14.16
CA ARG A 115 -7.12 24.24 -14.86
C ARG A 115 -8.62 24.03 -14.73
N HIS A 116 -9.26 23.77 -15.88
CA HIS A 116 -10.70 23.51 -15.96
C HIS A 116 -11.07 22.24 -15.19
N GLN A 117 -11.97 22.39 -14.22
CA GLN A 117 -12.49 21.31 -13.39
C GLN A 117 -13.52 20.49 -14.19
N LYS A 118 -13.18 19.24 -14.56
CA LYS A 118 -14.17 18.27 -15.03
C LYS A 118 -14.59 17.36 -13.86
N ARG A 119 -15.91 17.25 -13.63
CA ARG A 119 -16.52 16.51 -12.54
C ARG A 119 -17.07 15.19 -13.09
N PHE A 120 -16.65 14.04 -12.56
CA PHE A 120 -17.23 12.76 -12.92
C PHE A 120 -17.49 11.93 -11.65
N PHE A 121 -18.78 11.73 -11.34
CA PHE A 121 -19.32 10.84 -10.29
C PHE A 121 -18.81 11.09 -8.85
N CYS A 122 -19.37 12.07 -8.12
CA CYS A 122 -19.14 12.43 -6.69
C CYS A 122 -17.68 12.56 -6.18
N PHE A 123 -16.70 12.23 -6.99
CA PHE A 123 -15.28 12.26 -6.76
C PHE A 123 -14.64 13.03 -7.91
N ASN A 124 -13.78 13.99 -7.60
CA ASN A 124 -13.09 14.77 -8.64
C ASN A 124 -11.94 13.92 -9.22
N TYR A 125 -12.19 13.19 -10.30
CA TYR A 125 -11.18 12.39 -10.99
C TYR A 125 -10.77 13.03 -12.32
N GLY A 126 -9.46 13.20 -12.51
CA GLY A 126 -8.87 13.59 -13.80
C GLY A 126 -7.36 13.77 -13.74
N TYR A 127 -6.69 13.52 -14.86
CA TYR A 127 -5.23 13.64 -15.06
C TYR A 127 -4.67 15.05 -14.82
N SER A 128 -5.51 16.09 -14.74
CA SER A 128 -5.08 17.49 -14.54
C SER A 128 -5.28 18.04 -13.12
N LEU A 129 -5.68 17.19 -12.16
CA LEU A 129 -6.18 17.62 -10.84
C LEU A 129 -5.16 17.63 -9.68
N GLY A 130 -3.86 17.34 -9.91
CA GLY A 130 -2.90 17.21 -8.79
C GLY A 130 -3.36 16.19 -7.72
N SER A 131 -4.00 15.12 -8.20
CA SER A 131 -4.45 13.96 -7.42
C SER A 131 -3.99 12.64 -8.06
N TYR A 132 -3.15 12.68 -9.09
CA TYR A 132 -2.75 11.50 -9.86
C TYR A 132 -1.89 10.57 -9.01
N VAL A 133 -0.89 11.13 -8.33
CA VAL A 133 0.03 10.34 -7.48
C VAL A 133 -0.74 9.75 -6.31
N THR A 134 -1.65 10.52 -5.71
CA THR A 134 -2.52 10.05 -4.63
C THR A 134 -3.45 8.92 -5.07
N LEU A 135 -4.03 9.03 -6.27
CA LEU A 135 -4.89 7.98 -6.83
C LEU A 135 -4.08 6.72 -7.14
N LEU A 136 -2.89 6.88 -7.73
CA LEU A 136 -1.98 5.77 -8.00
C LEU A 136 -1.58 5.05 -6.71
N TYR A 137 -1.31 5.81 -5.65
CA TYR A 137 -0.96 5.26 -4.34
C TYR A 137 -2.15 4.53 -3.70
N LEU A 138 -3.37 5.07 -3.86
CA LEU A 138 -4.61 4.41 -3.43
C LEU A 138 -4.83 3.10 -4.21
N LEU A 139 -4.64 3.11 -5.52
CA LEU A 139 -4.74 1.93 -6.39
C LEU A 139 -3.75 0.84 -5.95
N MET A 140 -2.49 1.21 -5.67
CA MET A 140 -1.49 0.27 -5.14
C MET A 140 -1.96 -0.37 -3.82
N LYS A 141 -2.50 0.41 -2.87
CA LYS A 141 -3.01 -0.16 -1.62
C LYS A 141 -4.19 -1.10 -1.85
N SER A 142 -5.08 -0.76 -2.78
CA SER A 142 -6.18 -1.64 -3.19
C SER A 142 -5.66 -2.93 -3.82
N LEU A 143 -4.60 -2.87 -4.64
CA LEU A 143 -3.97 -4.06 -5.22
C LEU A 143 -3.35 -4.96 -4.15
N PHE A 144 -2.75 -4.42 -3.09
CA PHE A 144 -2.29 -5.23 -1.96
C PHE A 144 -3.44 -5.93 -1.23
N LEU A 145 -4.58 -5.25 -1.05
CA LEU A 145 -5.78 -5.87 -0.47
C LEU A 145 -6.34 -6.97 -1.36
N ILE A 146 -6.49 -6.71 -2.66
CA ILE A 146 -6.97 -7.72 -3.62
C ILE A 146 -6.01 -8.91 -3.62
N ASN A 147 -4.69 -8.65 -3.63
CA ASN A 147 -3.69 -9.71 -3.61
C ASN A 147 -3.84 -10.60 -2.38
N ILE A 148 -3.95 -10.04 -1.16
CA ILE A 148 -4.09 -10.88 0.05
C ILE A 148 -5.37 -11.73 0.02
N PHE A 149 -6.49 -11.20 -0.49
CA PHE A 149 -7.71 -11.99 -0.70
C PHE A 149 -7.51 -13.10 -1.73
N SER A 150 -6.84 -12.82 -2.85
CA SER A 150 -6.47 -13.82 -3.84
C SER A 150 -5.56 -14.91 -3.25
N GLN A 151 -4.62 -14.55 -2.37
CA GLN A 151 -3.76 -15.53 -1.70
C GLN A 151 -4.56 -16.50 -0.83
N PHE A 152 -5.57 -16.01 -0.10
CA PHE A 152 -6.46 -16.87 0.68
C PHE A 152 -7.25 -17.85 -0.21
N ILE A 153 -7.72 -17.38 -1.36
CA ILE A 153 -8.45 -18.23 -2.33
C ILE A 153 -7.53 -19.29 -2.92
N ILE A 154 -6.32 -18.89 -3.35
CA ILE A 154 -5.31 -19.81 -3.90
C ILE A 154 -4.94 -20.86 -2.85
N LEU A 155 -4.71 -20.45 -1.61
CA LEU A 155 -4.39 -21.35 -0.51
C LEU A 155 -5.53 -22.35 -0.26
N ASN A 156 -6.77 -21.89 -0.13
CA ASN A 156 -7.92 -22.77 0.11
C ASN A 156 -8.15 -23.77 -1.03
N ASN A 157 -8.01 -23.31 -2.27
CA ASN A 157 -8.19 -24.17 -3.44
C ASN A 157 -7.03 -25.18 -3.58
N PHE A 158 -5.80 -24.77 -3.26
CA PHE A 158 -4.63 -25.63 -3.35
C PHE A 158 -4.65 -26.79 -2.34
N LEU A 159 -5.14 -26.55 -1.12
CA LEU A 159 -5.32 -27.60 -0.12
C LEU A 159 -6.60 -28.42 -0.31
N GLY A 160 -7.50 -28.04 -1.23
CA GLY A 160 -8.76 -28.77 -1.45
C GLY A 160 -9.74 -28.70 -0.27
N THR A 161 -9.60 -27.72 0.63
CA THR A 161 -10.46 -27.58 1.81
C THR A 161 -11.78 -26.87 1.45
N SER A 162 -12.90 -27.41 1.91
CA SER A 162 -14.23 -26.82 1.70
C SER A 162 -14.46 -25.53 2.52
N HIS A 163 -13.71 -25.35 3.61
CA HIS A 163 -13.86 -24.22 4.53
C HIS A 163 -12.63 -23.30 4.51
N SER A 164 -12.83 -22.01 4.20
CA SER A 164 -11.78 -20.98 4.19
C SER A 164 -11.08 -20.78 5.56
N LEU A 165 -11.79 -21.09 6.65
CA LEU A 165 -11.29 -20.95 8.02
C LEU A 165 -10.71 -22.26 8.60
N TRP A 166 -10.22 -23.16 7.75
CA TRP A 166 -9.62 -24.43 8.19
C TRP A 166 -8.44 -24.25 9.16
N GLY A 167 -7.70 -23.13 9.07
CA GLY A 167 -6.54 -22.87 9.93
C GLY A 167 -6.87 -22.81 11.43
N PHE A 168 -8.04 -22.27 11.80
CA PHE A 168 -8.48 -22.26 13.20
C PHE A 168 -8.84 -23.64 13.72
N GLN A 169 -9.57 -24.41 12.92
CA GLN A 169 -9.94 -25.79 13.25
C GLN A 169 -8.68 -26.63 13.45
N MET A 170 -7.72 -26.50 12.53
CA MET A 170 -6.47 -27.22 12.59
C MET A 170 -5.61 -26.86 13.81
N LEU A 171 -5.59 -25.59 14.22
CA LEU A 171 -4.90 -25.17 15.44
C LEU A 171 -5.54 -25.79 16.70
N LEU A 172 -6.88 -25.84 16.76
CA LEU A 172 -7.60 -26.45 17.87
C LEU A 172 -7.36 -27.95 17.95
N ASP A 173 -7.37 -28.66 16.81
CA ASP A 173 -7.12 -30.09 16.76
C ASP A 173 -5.69 -30.43 17.19
N LEU A 174 -4.72 -29.62 16.80
CA LEU A 174 -3.34 -29.73 17.27
C LEU A 174 -3.20 -29.47 18.77
N TRP A 175 -3.89 -28.47 19.30
CA TRP A 175 -3.86 -28.18 20.74
C TRP A 175 -4.48 -29.30 21.58
N GLN A 176 -5.51 -29.95 21.06
CA GLN A 176 -6.18 -31.08 21.71
C GLN A 176 -5.43 -32.40 21.54
N GLY A 177 -4.29 -32.40 20.83
CA GLY A 177 -3.50 -33.60 20.58
C GLY A 177 -4.21 -34.62 19.69
N ARG A 178 -5.22 -34.20 18.92
CA ARG A 178 -5.88 -35.07 17.93
C ARG A 178 -4.97 -35.17 16.72
N GLU A 179 -4.42 -36.36 16.50
CA GLU A 179 -3.63 -36.63 15.31
C GLU A 179 -4.53 -36.65 14.07
N TRP A 180 -4.02 -36.03 13.00
CA TRP A 180 -4.70 -35.72 11.73
C TRP A 180 -5.11 -36.94 10.87
N LEU A 181 -5.27 -38.11 11.49
CA LEU A 181 -5.56 -39.38 10.81
C LEU A 181 -6.89 -39.36 10.04
N ASP A 182 -7.85 -38.48 10.37
CA ASP A 182 -9.22 -38.53 9.83
C ASP A 182 -9.55 -37.56 8.69
N SER A 183 -8.82 -36.44 8.52
CA SER A 183 -9.26 -35.36 7.62
C SER A 183 -8.65 -35.39 6.22
N GLY A 184 -7.71 -36.31 5.93
CA GLY A 184 -7.24 -36.63 4.58
C GLY A 184 -6.47 -35.53 3.82
N VAL A 185 -6.41 -34.27 4.29
CA VAL A 185 -5.68 -33.18 3.58
C VAL A 185 -4.16 -33.33 3.74
N PHE A 186 -3.70 -33.79 4.90
CA PHE A 186 -2.29 -33.98 5.20
C PHE A 186 -1.97 -35.38 5.77
N PRO A 187 -2.00 -36.45 4.94
CA PRO A 187 -1.61 -37.78 5.36
C PRO A 187 -0.09 -37.97 5.51
N ARG A 188 0.35 -38.55 6.64
CA ARG A 188 1.77 -38.90 6.85
C ARG A 188 2.15 -40.23 6.20
N VAL A 189 1.15 -41.05 5.90
CA VAL A 189 1.27 -42.37 5.31
C VAL A 189 0.37 -42.42 4.08
N THR A 190 0.93 -42.82 2.95
CA THR A 190 0.19 -42.97 1.69
C THR A 190 0.48 -44.33 1.07
N MET A 191 -0.34 -44.73 0.11
CA MET A 191 -0.16 -45.94 -0.69
C MET A 191 0.36 -45.56 -2.08
N CYS A 192 1.35 -46.31 -2.53
CA CYS A 192 1.94 -46.16 -3.86
C CYS A 192 1.75 -47.44 -4.67
N ASP A 193 1.21 -47.29 -5.88
CA ASP A 193 1.07 -48.38 -6.83
C ASP A 193 2.19 -48.29 -7.88
N PHE A 194 2.99 -49.33 -8.02
CA PHE A 194 3.98 -49.43 -9.09
C PHE A 194 3.80 -50.72 -9.90
N LYS A 195 4.12 -50.63 -11.19
CA LYS A 195 3.96 -51.74 -12.16
C LYS A 195 5.32 -52.23 -12.61
N VAL A 196 5.60 -53.51 -12.42
CA VAL A 196 6.82 -54.15 -12.91
C VAL A 196 6.45 -55.08 -14.06
N ARG A 197 7.13 -54.90 -15.19
CA ARG A 197 6.96 -55.77 -16.36
C ARG A 197 7.96 -56.91 -16.28
N ARG A 198 7.47 -58.15 -16.27
CA ARG A 198 8.28 -59.36 -16.41
C ARG A 198 7.81 -60.11 -17.66
N LEU A 199 8.65 -60.12 -18.70
CA LEU A 199 8.30 -60.64 -20.04
C LEU A 199 7.04 -59.92 -20.60
N ALA A 200 5.95 -60.66 -20.84
CA ALA A 200 4.69 -60.15 -21.37
C ALA A 200 3.67 -59.76 -20.27
N ASN A 201 3.88 -60.15 -19.02
CA ASN A 201 2.95 -59.91 -17.92
C ASN A 201 3.33 -58.67 -17.11
N ILE A 202 2.34 -57.84 -16.80
CA ILE A 202 2.49 -56.67 -15.94
C ILE A 202 1.98 -57.05 -14.55
N HIS A 203 2.84 -56.97 -13.54
CA HIS A 203 2.47 -57.17 -12.14
C HIS A 203 2.39 -55.82 -11.44
N ARG A 204 1.26 -55.55 -10.77
CA ARG A 204 1.07 -54.36 -9.93
C ARG A 204 1.39 -54.72 -8.49
N TYR A 205 2.19 -53.87 -7.85
CA TYR A 205 2.49 -53.93 -6.43
C TYR A 205 1.97 -52.65 -5.78
N SER A 206 1.43 -52.78 -4.57
CA SER A 206 1.02 -51.66 -3.71
C SER A 206 1.89 -51.69 -2.47
N VAL A 207 2.54 -50.57 -2.17
CA VAL A 207 3.42 -50.43 -1.01
C VAL A 207 3.03 -49.21 -0.18
N GLN A 208 3.27 -49.29 1.12
CA GLN A 208 3.02 -48.21 2.05
C GLN A 208 4.26 -47.30 2.11
N CYS A 209 4.05 -46.00 1.92
CA CYS A 209 5.10 -44.99 1.92
C CYS A 209 4.89 -44.00 3.08
N VAL A 210 5.98 -43.61 3.75
CA VAL A 210 5.96 -42.57 4.78
C VAL A 210 6.43 -41.25 4.17
N LEU A 211 5.52 -40.28 4.05
CA LEU A 211 5.82 -38.97 3.45
C LEU A 211 6.21 -37.97 4.54
N MET A 212 7.49 -37.96 4.91
CA MET A 212 8.02 -37.01 5.90
C MET A 212 7.83 -35.55 5.49
N ILE A 213 7.87 -35.25 4.18
CA ILE A 213 7.68 -33.89 3.63
C ILE A 213 6.35 -33.28 4.05
N ASN A 214 5.33 -34.12 4.20
CA ASN A 214 4.00 -33.64 4.49
C ASN A 214 3.85 -33.13 5.94
N MET A 215 4.60 -33.73 6.88
CA MET A 215 4.68 -33.22 8.26
C MET A 215 5.21 -31.79 8.31
N PHE A 216 6.13 -31.42 7.40
CA PHE A 216 6.62 -30.04 7.30
C PHE A 216 5.60 -29.13 6.63
N ASN A 217 4.98 -29.56 5.53
CA ASN A 217 3.98 -28.78 4.80
C ASN A 217 2.79 -28.41 5.69
N GLU A 218 2.31 -29.34 6.52
CA GLU A 218 1.28 -29.10 7.53
C GLU A 218 1.63 -27.86 8.38
N LYS A 219 2.85 -27.80 8.93
CA LYS A 219 3.28 -26.68 9.80
C LYS A 219 3.52 -25.39 9.04
N ILE A 220 4.11 -25.46 7.85
CA ILE A 220 4.36 -24.29 6.99
C ILE A 220 3.04 -23.64 6.59
N TYR A 221 2.07 -24.42 6.13
CA TYR A 221 0.79 -23.88 5.70
C TYR A 221 -0.07 -23.35 6.85
N LEU A 222 0.00 -23.96 8.04
CA LEU A 222 -0.61 -23.40 9.24
C LEU A 222 -0.01 -22.03 9.57
N PHE A 223 1.32 -21.93 9.57
CA PHE A 223 2.02 -20.67 9.82
C PHE A 223 1.65 -19.60 8.79
N ILE A 224 1.68 -19.94 7.50
CA ILE A 224 1.33 -19.03 6.39
C ILE A 224 -0.11 -18.54 6.52
N TRP A 225 -1.04 -19.41 6.90
CA TRP A 225 -2.46 -19.04 7.05
C TRP A 225 -2.64 -17.95 8.12
N PHE A 226 -2.06 -18.13 9.31
CA PHE A 226 -2.09 -17.09 10.35
C PHE A 226 -1.31 -15.84 9.97
N TRP A 227 -0.19 -16.00 9.27
CA TRP A 227 0.59 -14.88 8.76
C TRP A 227 -0.21 -14.03 7.76
N PHE A 228 -0.92 -14.66 6.82
CA PHE A 228 -1.80 -13.96 5.88
C PHE A 228 -2.97 -13.27 6.58
N LEU A 229 -3.51 -13.85 7.66
CA LEU A 229 -4.53 -13.19 8.46
C LEU A 229 -4.00 -11.91 9.11
N PHE A 230 -2.80 -11.96 9.69
CA PHE A 230 -2.13 -10.79 10.26
C PHE A 230 -1.83 -9.73 9.19
N VAL A 231 -1.27 -10.12 8.04
CA VAL A 231 -0.97 -9.21 6.94
C VAL A 231 -2.26 -8.59 6.38
N ALA A 232 -3.36 -9.34 6.26
CA ALA A 232 -4.65 -8.83 5.83
C ALA A 232 -5.18 -7.75 6.78
N ALA A 233 -5.16 -8.03 8.09
CA ALA A 233 -5.62 -7.07 9.10
C ALA A 233 -4.77 -5.79 9.09
N SER A 234 -3.43 -5.92 9.07
CA SER A 234 -2.51 -4.78 9.00
C SER A 234 -2.71 -3.94 7.74
N THR A 235 -2.85 -4.60 6.57
CA THR A 235 -3.07 -3.92 5.28
C THR A 235 -4.42 -3.21 5.24
N LEU A 236 -5.48 -3.83 5.77
CA LEU A 236 -6.81 -3.23 5.84
C LEU A 236 -6.82 -2.00 6.74
N LEU A 237 -6.24 -2.09 7.94
CA LEU A 237 -6.12 -0.94 8.85
C LEU A 237 -5.33 0.21 8.19
N ASN A 238 -4.22 -0.11 7.51
CA ASN A 238 -3.43 0.89 6.80
C ASN A 238 -4.22 1.55 5.67
N PHE A 239 -4.99 0.77 4.90
CA PHE A 239 -5.83 1.27 3.82
C PHE A 239 -6.96 2.17 4.33
N VAL A 240 -7.69 1.74 5.36
CA VAL A 240 -8.77 2.53 5.98
C VAL A 240 -8.20 3.82 6.57
N TYR A 241 -7.09 3.75 7.30
CA TYR A 241 -6.42 4.94 7.83
C TYR A 241 -5.97 5.89 6.73
N PHE A 242 -5.47 5.37 5.60
CA PHE A 242 -5.09 6.19 4.46
C PHE A 242 -6.30 6.87 3.81
N ILE A 243 -7.36 6.13 3.50
CA ILE A 243 -8.63 6.66 2.97
C ILE A 243 -9.18 7.74 3.89
N TYR A 244 -9.23 7.49 5.19
CA TYR A 244 -9.77 8.42 6.17
C TYR A 244 -9.01 9.76 6.18
N ASN A 245 -7.68 9.75 6.11
CA ASN A 245 -6.90 10.99 6.09
C ASN A 245 -6.90 11.67 4.72
N THR A 246 -6.95 10.89 3.65
CA THR A 246 -6.72 11.40 2.29
C THR A 246 -7.99 11.74 1.56
N ILE A 247 -9.15 11.13 1.81
CA ILE A 247 -10.41 11.46 1.09
C ILE A 247 -11.16 12.62 1.77
N LEU A 248 -11.15 12.66 3.10
CA LEU A 248 -11.87 13.68 3.88
C LEU A 248 -11.11 15.01 3.86
N ALA A 249 -11.70 16.03 3.22
CA ALA A 249 -11.16 17.39 3.16
C ALA A 249 -10.86 17.97 4.56
N SER A 250 -11.73 17.71 5.54
CA SER A 250 -11.52 18.14 6.93
C SER A 250 -10.24 17.56 7.56
N ASN A 251 -9.92 16.29 7.29
CA ASN A 251 -8.71 15.66 7.83
C ASN A 251 -7.44 16.14 7.12
N ARG A 252 -7.54 16.48 5.83
CA ARG A 252 -6.46 17.15 5.09
C ARG A 252 -6.11 18.49 5.71
N GLU A 253 -7.12 19.31 6.00
CA GLU A 253 -6.95 20.59 6.68
C GLU A 253 -6.34 20.42 8.07
N ARG A 254 -6.81 19.42 8.84
CA ARG A 254 -6.25 19.10 10.15
C ARG A 254 -4.78 18.71 10.06
N THR A 255 -4.41 17.88 9.08
CA THR A 255 -3.03 17.43 8.87
C THR A 255 -2.11 18.61 8.53
N ALA A 256 -2.53 19.48 7.60
CA ALA A 256 -1.79 20.69 7.28
C ALA A 256 -1.65 21.63 8.49
N ARG A 257 -2.72 21.79 9.27
CA ARG A 257 -2.70 22.60 10.50
C ARG A 257 -1.71 22.04 11.53
N LEU A 258 -1.64 20.73 11.72
CA LEU A 258 -0.68 20.08 12.63
C LEU A 258 0.78 20.33 12.22
N LEU A 259 1.06 20.30 10.91
CA LEU A 259 2.38 20.63 10.38
C LEU A 259 2.73 22.11 10.59
N LEU A 260 1.75 22.99 10.39
CA LEU A 260 1.90 24.45 10.53
C LEU A 260 1.77 24.97 11.96
N LEU A 261 1.55 24.12 12.98
CA LEU A 261 1.46 24.55 14.40
C LEU A 261 2.64 25.41 14.88
N HIS A 262 3.80 25.31 14.24
CA HIS A 262 4.98 26.11 14.59
C HIS A 262 4.87 27.57 14.11
N ILE A 263 4.03 27.83 13.11
CA ILE A 263 3.65 29.15 12.64
C ILE A 263 2.41 29.53 13.45
N LYS A 264 2.54 30.53 14.33
CA LYS A 264 1.41 31.06 15.11
C LYS A 264 0.41 31.71 14.16
N LEU A 265 -0.45 30.90 13.55
CA LEU A 265 -1.65 31.35 12.87
C LEU A 265 -2.67 31.70 13.94
N ASP A 266 -3.12 32.95 13.97
CA ASP A 266 -4.23 33.35 14.83
C ASP A 266 -5.51 32.63 14.36
N ASP A 267 -6.40 32.26 15.29
CA ASP A 267 -7.65 31.55 14.98
C ASP A 267 -8.72 32.45 14.33
N THR A 268 -8.28 33.44 13.58
CA THR A 268 -9.10 34.39 12.85
C THR A 268 -9.80 33.70 11.67
N PRO A 269 -11.08 34.02 11.36
CA PRO A 269 -11.78 33.42 10.22
C PRO A 269 -11.08 33.65 8.87
N MET A 270 -10.31 34.74 8.76
CA MET A 270 -9.50 35.04 7.58
C MET A 270 -8.33 34.06 7.40
N ASP A 271 -7.62 33.73 8.48
CA ASP A 271 -6.48 32.80 8.45
C ASP A 271 -6.94 31.38 8.14
N GLN A 272 -8.11 30.99 8.66
CA GLN A 272 -8.75 29.72 8.28
C GLN A 272 -9.16 29.67 6.80
N ALA A 273 -9.54 30.81 6.20
CA ALA A 273 -9.86 30.86 4.77
C ALA A 273 -8.59 30.76 3.90
N ILE A 274 -7.50 31.40 4.32
CA ILE A 274 -6.20 31.32 3.63
C ILE A 274 -5.63 29.90 3.73
N LEU A 275 -5.66 29.28 4.92
CA LEU A 275 -5.22 27.89 5.11
C LEU A 275 -6.03 26.93 4.23
N ARG A 276 -7.35 27.09 4.16
CA ARG A 276 -8.20 26.27 3.28
C ARG A 276 -7.84 26.43 1.81
N ARG A 277 -7.54 27.65 1.36
CA ARG A 277 -7.06 27.90 0.00
C ARG A 277 -5.70 27.26 -0.25
N PHE A 278 -4.75 27.39 0.67
CA PHE A 278 -3.44 26.72 0.58
C PHE A 278 -3.60 25.21 0.44
N VAL A 279 -4.41 24.58 1.29
CA VAL A 279 -4.63 23.13 1.26
C VAL A 279 -5.32 22.66 -0.03
N HIS A 280 -6.38 23.34 -0.47
CA HIS A 280 -7.19 22.87 -1.59
C HIS A 280 -6.70 23.30 -2.96
N LYS A 281 -6.10 24.49 -3.09
CA LYS A 281 -5.65 25.03 -4.38
C LYS A 281 -4.17 24.79 -4.64
N ALA A 282 -3.32 25.06 -3.65
CA ALA A 282 -1.87 24.93 -3.79
C ALA A 282 -1.44 23.48 -3.55
N LEU A 283 -1.58 22.99 -2.31
CA LEU A 283 -1.00 21.71 -1.89
C LEU A 283 -1.70 20.50 -2.50
N ARG A 284 -3.03 20.52 -2.61
CA ARG A 284 -3.87 19.44 -3.17
C ARG A 284 -3.64 18.09 -2.43
N PRO A 285 -4.32 16.99 -2.83
CA PRO A 285 -4.05 15.68 -2.20
C PRO A 285 -2.61 15.20 -2.39
N ASP A 286 -2.01 15.47 -3.57
CA ASP A 286 -0.65 15.02 -3.89
C ASP A 286 0.41 15.68 -3.01
N GLY A 287 0.31 16.98 -2.72
CA GLY A 287 1.24 17.68 -1.82
C GLY A 287 1.09 17.24 -0.37
N ILE A 288 -0.13 16.95 0.10
CA ILE A 288 -0.33 16.38 1.45
C ILE A 288 0.28 14.99 1.55
N LEU A 289 0.11 14.17 0.51
CA LEU A 289 0.73 12.86 0.43
C LEU A 289 2.26 12.98 0.47
N LEU A 290 2.83 13.90 -0.32
CA LEU A 290 4.26 14.19 -0.35
C LEU A 290 4.78 14.62 1.03
N LEU A 291 4.11 15.56 1.70
CA LEU A 291 4.52 15.99 3.05
C LEU A 291 4.48 14.84 4.05
N ARG A 292 3.55 13.91 3.91
CA ARG A 292 3.47 12.69 4.73
C ARG A 292 4.61 11.73 4.43
N PHE A 293 5.03 11.59 3.16
CA PHE A 293 6.24 10.84 2.81
C PHE A 293 7.48 11.48 3.43
N VAL A 294 7.61 12.81 3.37
CA VAL A 294 8.71 13.53 4.02
C VAL A 294 8.69 13.33 5.55
N ASP A 295 7.52 13.39 6.17
CA ASP A 295 7.35 13.15 7.62
C ASP A 295 7.81 11.74 8.03
N MET A 296 7.41 10.72 7.26
CA MET A 296 7.77 9.32 7.53
C MET A 296 9.25 9.00 7.25
N TYR A 297 9.84 9.52 6.18
CA TYR A 297 11.18 9.10 5.71
C TYR A 297 12.30 10.09 6.06
N ALA A 298 12.03 11.40 6.07
CA ALA A 298 13.01 12.44 6.43
C ALA A 298 12.83 12.94 7.87
N GLY A 299 11.66 12.72 8.46
CA GLY A 299 11.32 13.05 9.84
C GLY A 299 10.44 14.28 9.95
N GLY A 300 9.59 14.33 10.99
CA GLY A 300 8.54 15.35 11.08
C GLY A 300 9.01 16.79 11.26
N MET A 301 10.23 17.03 11.76
CA MET A 301 10.78 18.39 11.77
C MET A 301 11.00 18.92 10.36
N MET A 302 11.52 18.09 9.45
CA MET A 302 11.74 18.46 8.05
C MET A 302 10.42 18.69 7.31
N ALA A 303 9.42 17.84 7.57
CA ALA A 303 8.09 18.02 6.98
C ALA A 303 7.44 19.34 7.41
N ARG A 304 7.64 19.75 8.67
CA ARG A 304 7.14 21.03 9.20
C ARG A 304 7.88 22.22 8.61
N ASP A 305 9.20 22.18 8.56
CA ASP A 305 10.02 23.25 7.97
C ASP A 305 9.70 23.42 6.48
N LEU A 306 9.56 22.33 5.73
CA LEU A 306 9.17 22.35 4.31
C LEU A 306 7.73 22.88 4.12
N CYS A 307 6.77 22.39 4.91
CA CYS A 307 5.39 22.87 4.85
C CYS A 307 5.29 24.37 5.20
N GLY A 308 6.08 24.82 6.18
CA GLY A 308 6.14 26.23 6.56
C GLY A 308 6.72 27.13 5.47
N GLN A 309 7.76 26.67 4.79
CA GLN A 309 8.34 27.39 3.65
C GLN A 309 7.34 27.51 2.49
N LEU A 310 6.72 26.40 2.09
CA LEU A 310 5.68 26.37 1.05
C LEU A 310 4.49 27.29 1.38
N PHE A 311 4.10 27.36 2.66
CA PHE A 311 3.04 28.26 3.10
C PHE A 311 3.46 29.73 3.02
N ALA A 312 4.71 30.06 3.37
CA ALA A 312 5.24 31.41 3.31
C ALA A 312 5.34 31.92 1.86
N ASP A 313 5.79 31.08 0.95
CA ASP A 313 5.93 31.40 -0.47
C ASP A 313 4.55 31.60 -1.11
N PHE A 314 3.59 30.70 -0.85
CA PHE A 314 2.18 30.88 -1.25
C PHE A 314 1.56 32.17 -0.71
N TYR A 315 1.81 32.51 0.57
CA TYR A 315 1.30 33.72 1.18
C TYR A 315 1.88 34.99 0.52
N ARG A 316 3.19 35.00 0.24
CA ARG A 316 3.88 36.12 -0.41
C ARG A 316 3.30 36.38 -1.81
N GLU A 317 3.06 35.33 -2.59
CA GLU A 317 2.42 35.47 -3.90
C GLU A 317 1.01 36.05 -3.81
N GLN A 318 0.20 35.56 -2.86
CA GLN A 318 -1.16 36.04 -2.68
C GLN A 318 -1.18 37.53 -2.27
N TYR A 319 -0.23 37.96 -1.44
CA TYR A 319 -0.06 39.36 -1.06
C TYR A 319 0.32 40.25 -2.25
N HIS A 320 1.26 39.82 -3.10
CA HIS A 320 1.64 40.56 -4.30
C HIS A 320 0.49 40.69 -5.31
N ARG A 321 -0.32 39.64 -5.50
CA ARG A 321 -1.52 39.71 -6.35
C ARG A 321 -2.57 40.69 -5.81
N ALA A 322 -2.74 40.76 -4.49
CA ALA A 322 -3.66 41.71 -3.87
C ALA A 322 -3.21 43.17 -4.10
N ILE A 323 -1.91 43.47 -3.94
CA ILE A 323 -1.38 44.82 -4.18
C ILE A 323 -1.44 45.19 -5.67
N GLY A 324 -1.11 44.27 -6.57
CA GLY A 324 -1.11 44.51 -8.01
C GLY A 324 -2.50 44.85 -8.59
N SER A 325 -3.59 44.38 -7.96
CA SER A 325 -4.95 44.73 -8.40
C SER A 325 -5.38 46.14 -8.00
N HIS A 326 -4.67 46.81 -7.08
CA HIS A 326 -4.95 48.19 -6.67
C HIS A 326 -4.32 49.24 -7.60
N THR A 327 -3.35 48.86 -8.45
CA THR A 327 -2.61 49.80 -9.32
C THR A 327 -3.16 49.96 -10.73
N THR A 328 -4.20 49.22 -11.12
CA THR A 328 -4.86 49.36 -12.44
C THR A 328 -6.32 49.80 -12.30
N LYS A 329 -6.54 51.06 -11.91
CA LYS A 329 -7.80 51.77 -12.17
C LYS A 329 -7.50 53.12 -12.85
N SER A 330 -7.53 53.11 -14.18
CA SER A 330 -7.64 54.25 -15.10
C SER A 330 -7.60 53.64 -16.52
N SER A 331 -8.50 53.81 -17.49
CA SER A 331 -9.65 54.69 -17.69
C SER A 331 -10.48 54.16 -18.89
N SER A 332 -11.82 54.15 -18.78
CA SER A 332 -12.86 54.43 -19.81
C SER A 332 -14.08 53.48 -19.76
N PRO A 333 -15.32 53.97 -20.00
CA PRO A 333 -16.56 53.27 -19.67
C PRO A 333 -17.25 52.62 -20.88
N GLY A 334 -17.90 51.47 -20.65
CA GLY A 334 -18.85 50.82 -21.55
C GLY A 334 -19.72 49.81 -20.77
N PRO A 335 -21.01 49.61 -21.14
CA PRO A 335 -22.07 49.28 -20.19
C PRO A 335 -22.43 47.78 -20.11
N ASP A 336 -23.14 47.44 -19.01
CA ASP A 336 -23.96 46.23 -18.76
C ASP A 336 -23.19 44.89 -18.62
N ASP A 337 -23.41 43.99 -17.66
CA ASP A 337 -24.55 43.72 -16.78
C ASP A 337 -24.06 42.99 -15.51
N GLY A 338 -24.82 43.13 -14.41
CA GLY A 338 -24.33 42.95 -13.04
C GLY A 338 -24.14 41.53 -12.51
N PHE A 339 -23.25 41.45 -11.50
CA PHE A 339 -23.45 40.65 -10.29
C PHE A 339 -22.74 41.37 -9.13
N THR A 340 -23.46 41.59 -8.04
CA THR A 340 -23.10 42.43 -6.90
C THR A 340 -21.81 41.99 -6.20
N GLU A 341 -20.71 42.69 -6.47
CA GLU A 341 -19.59 42.79 -5.52
C GLU A 341 -20.10 43.50 -4.27
N THR A 342 -20.07 42.80 -3.14
CA THR A 342 -20.21 43.46 -1.84
C THR A 342 -19.02 44.39 -1.68
N GLN A 343 -19.34 45.68 -1.58
CA GLN A 343 -18.41 46.79 -1.47
C GLN A 343 -17.42 46.53 -0.32
N TYR A 344 -16.15 46.37 -0.70
CA TYR A 344 -15.03 46.14 0.20
C TYR A 344 -14.74 47.42 0.98
N ASP A 345 -14.86 47.35 2.30
CA ASP A 345 -14.68 48.48 3.20
C ASP A 345 -13.22 48.55 3.70
N PRO A 346 -12.43 49.57 3.26
CA PRO A 346 -11.02 49.70 3.61
C PRO A 346 -10.78 50.07 5.10
N GLU A 347 -11.81 50.37 5.89
CA GLU A 347 -11.65 50.75 7.30
C GLU A 347 -11.52 49.56 8.26
N LYS A 348 -11.72 48.31 7.80
CA LYS A 348 -11.45 47.10 8.60
C LYS A 348 -9.98 46.63 8.59
N LEU A 349 -9.08 47.45 8.04
CA LEU A 349 -7.66 47.15 7.85
C LEU A 349 -6.81 47.32 9.13
N HIS A 350 -7.24 46.71 10.23
CA HIS A 350 -6.48 46.68 11.48
C HIS A 350 -6.29 45.24 12.02
N GLY A 351 -6.02 44.31 11.11
CA GLY A 351 -5.51 42.98 11.47
C GLY A 351 -3.97 43.00 11.64
N PRO A 352 -3.41 42.36 12.68
CA PRO A 352 -1.98 42.40 13.00
C PRO A 352 -1.06 41.79 11.91
N LEU A 353 -1.61 41.05 10.95
CA LEU A 353 -0.89 40.42 9.84
C LEU A 353 -0.68 41.33 8.61
N MET A 354 -1.25 42.55 8.60
CA MET A 354 -1.06 43.52 7.51
C MET A 354 0.02 44.57 7.80
N GLN A 355 0.80 44.41 8.87
CA GLN A 355 2.02 45.19 9.05
C GLN A 355 3.18 44.55 8.25
N PRO A 356 3.96 45.34 7.49
CA PRO A 356 5.09 44.83 6.69
C PRO A 356 6.15 44.06 7.50
N ASP A 357 6.13 44.20 8.83
CA ASP A 357 7.06 43.56 9.75
C ASP A 357 6.54 42.28 10.44
N ALA A 358 5.30 41.85 10.20
CA ALA A 358 4.70 40.72 10.93
C ALA A 358 5.45 39.40 10.67
N PHE A 359 5.78 39.11 9.41
CA PHE A 359 6.54 37.91 9.03
C PHE A 359 8.01 38.00 9.47
N THR A 360 8.63 39.17 9.34
CA THR A 360 10.01 39.41 9.80
C THR A 360 10.16 39.24 11.31
N ARG A 361 9.14 39.59 12.10
CA ARG A 361 9.08 39.33 13.55
C ARG A 361 8.87 37.83 13.86
N MET A 362 8.08 37.10 13.07
CA MET A 362 7.93 35.64 13.23
C MET A 362 9.22 34.86 12.94
N VAL A 363 10.02 35.29 11.95
CA VAL A 363 11.29 34.65 11.61
C VAL A 363 12.45 35.08 12.52
N LYS A 364 12.49 36.35 12.97
CA LYS A 364 13.53 36.86 13.88
C LYS A 364 13.34 36.48 15.36
N GLY A 365 12.13 36.10 15.79
CA GLY A 365 11.85 35.67 17.17
C GLY A 365 12.53 34.36 17.63
N LYS A 366 13.40 33.77 16.80
CA LYS A 366 14.20 32.57 17.11
C LYS A 366 15.72 32.82 17.18
N ALA A 367 16.16 34.07 17.13
CA ALA A 367 17.57 34.44 17.21
C ALA A 367 17.93 35.29 18.45
N SER A 368 17.15 35.16 19.53
CA SER A 368 17.51 35.69 20.85
C SER A 368 17.32 34.65 21.94
#